data_AF-A0A1F9MGH3-F1
#
_entry.id   AF-A0A1F9MGH3-F1
#
_cell.length_a   1.000
_cell.length_b   1.000
_cell.length_c   1.000
_cell.angle_alpha   90.00
_cell.angle_beta   90.00
_cell.angle_gamma   90.00
#
_symmetry.space_group_name_H-M   'P 1'
#
loop_
_entity.id
_entity.type
_entity.pdbx_description
1 polymer ?
#
loop_
_entity_poly.entity_id
_entity_poly.type
_entity_poly.pdbx_seq_one_letter_code
_entity_poly.pdbx_strand_id
1 'polypeptide(L)'
;MISLLRPPSRKILTAGRFLLLVLTVTLLVGCSTQEVPPTEKEAETMTREALTDFNRGKYFTALPIFKKIKEYFPYSTYSLLAELKAADCNFYMENYIEAQTLYEEFENRHPTNEAIPYILFQIGMCHYHQISTVDRDPTAARNTLQAFLRLIRTAPDSSYTAEAKTKIQEANNFLAAHEYKIADYFVHTDSLTQAKSRLQYLLANYPDTPTAPKAKDLLADLESGKQPQRPWYLWIIGMSMFFD
;
A
#
# COMPACT_ATOMS: atom_id res chain seq x y z
N MET A 1 -46.55 74.16 10.12
CA MET A 1 -47.10 73.26 9.08
C MET A 1 -47.21 74.12 7.83
N ILE A 2 -46.33 74.10 6.83
CA ILE A 2 -45.77 72.99 6.05
C ILE A 2 -44.31 73.34 5.74
N SER A 3 -43.38 72.44 6.05
CA SER A 3 -41.96 72.60 5.77
C SER A 3 -41.71 72.57 4.25
N LEU A 4 -41.12 73.64 3.75
CA LEU A 4 -40.52 73.73 2.43
C LEU A 4 -39.38 72.68 2.32
N LEU A 5 -39.67 71.54 1.70
CA LEU A 5 -38.64 70.64 1.20
C LEU A 5 -37.87 71.37 0.09
N ARG A 6 -36.72 71.95 0.45
CA ARG A 6 -35.74 72.48 -0.51
C ARG A 6 -35.36 71.35 -1.47
N PRO A 7 -35.42 71.55 -2.80
CA PRO A 7 -34.92 70.56 -3.74
C PRO A 7 -33.43 70.32 -3.47
N PRO A 8 -32.96 69.05 -3.50
CA PRO A 8 -31.56 68.75 -3.27
C PRO A 8 -30.71 69.50 -4.31
N SER A 9 -29.62 70.11 -3.84
CA SER A 9 -28.74 70.91 -4.69
C SER A 9 -28.24 70.09 -5.88
N ARG A 10 -28.12 70.71 -7.06
CA ARG A 10 -27.64 70.07 -8.31
C ARG A 10 -26.31 69.28 -8.11
N LYS A 11 -25.48 69.69 -7.14
CA LYS A 11 -24.22 69.02 -6.78
C LYS A 11 -24.39 67.63 -6.16
N ILE A 12 -25.46 67.40 -5.40
CA ILE A 12 -25.78 66.10 -4.79
C ILE A 12 -26.27 65.12 -5.87
N LEU A 13 -27.02 65.62 -6.86
CA LEU A 13 -27.52 64.83 -7.98
C LEU A 13 -26.39 64.37 -8.93
N THR A 14 -25.38 65.22 -9.17
CA THR A 14 -24.19 64.87 -9.98
C THR A 14 -23.25 63.92 -9.24
N ALA A 15 -23.09 64.09 -7.91
CA ALA A 15 -22.30 63.19 -7.08
C ALA A 15 -22.89 61.77 -7.03
N GLY A 16 -24.22 61.64 -6.92
CA GLY A 16 -24.91 60.35 -6.98
C GLY A 16 -24.76 59.64 -8.34
N ARG A 17 -24.78 60.40 -9.45
CA ARG A 17 -24.55 59.85 -10.80
C ARG A 17 -23.11 59.36 -10.99
N PHE A 18 -22.13 60.07 -10.43
CA PHE A 18 -20.73 59.63 -10.46
C PHE A 18 -20.51 58.36 -9.63
N LEU A 19 -21.11 58.28 -8.43
CA LEU A 19 -21.02 57.09 -7.58
C LEU A 19 -21.66 55.86 -8.23
N LEU A 20 -22.80 56.04 -8.90
CA LEU A 20 -23.50 54.96 -9.61
C LEU A 20 -22.73 54.49 -10.86
N LEU A 21 -22.02 55.40 -11.54
CA LEU A 21 -21.14 55.07 -12.68
C LEU A 21 -19.87 54.32 -12.24
N VAL A 22 -19.29 54.68 -11.09
CA VAL A 22 -18.12 53.97 -10.55
C VAL A 22 -18.51 52.56 -10.09
N LEU A 23 -19.69 52.41 -9.47
CA LEU A 23 -20.21 51.12 -9.02
C LEU A 23 -20.55 50.17 -10.19
N THR A 24 -21.05 50.67 -11.31
CA THR A 24 -21.29 49.86 -12.51
C THR A 24 -20.00 49.47 -13.23
N VAL A 25 -18.96 50.31 -13.19
CA VAL A 25 -17.65 49.97 -13.77
C VAL A 25 -16.92 48.90 -12.95
N THR A 26 -17.07 48.87 -11.62
CA THR A 26 -16.45 47.81 -10.80
C THR A 26 -17.12 46.45 -10.97
N LEU A 27 -18.38 46.39 -11.39
CA LEU A 27 -19.10 45.15 -11.68
C LEU A 27 -18.73 44.51 -13.04
N LEU A 28 -18.01 45.24 -13.90
CA LEU A 28 -17.58 44.76 -15.22
C LEU A 28 -16.17 44.17 -15.23
N VAL A 29 -15.44 44.21 -14.11
CA VAL A 29 -14.16 43.49 -13.96
C VAL A 29 -14.44 42.04 -13.56
N GLY A 30 -15.20 41.34 -14.41
CA GLY A 30 -15.28 39.89 -14.38
C GLY A 30 -14.10 39.34 -15.16
N CYS A 31 -13.07 38.85 -14.47
CA CYS A 31 -11.96 38.18 -15.11
C CYS A 31 -12.45 36.83 -15.63
N SER A 32 -12.74 36.72 -16.94
CA SER A 32 -12.89 35.42 -17.57
C SER A 32 -11.48 34.86 -17.80
N THR A 33 -10.93 34.20 -16.79
CA THR A 33 -9.74 33.38 -16.98
C THR A 33 -10.14 32.27 -17.94
N GLN A 34 -9.69 32.37 -19.19
CA GLN A 34 -9.92 31.33 -20.18
C GLN A 34 -9.02 30.15 -19.80
N GLU A 35 -9.62 29.12 -19.18
CA GLU A 35 -8.96 27.86 -18.92
C GLU A 35 -8.56 27.25 -20.27
N VAL A 36 -7.26 27.30 -20.58
CA VAL A 36 -6.71 26.61 -21.75
C VAL A 36 -6.91 25.11 -21.48
N PRO A 37 -7.56 24.36 -22.38
CA PRO A 37 -7.77 22.94 -22.17
C PRO A 37 -6.41 22.24 -22.02
N PRO A 38 -6.26 21.32 -21.06
CA PRO A 38 -5.03 20.56 -20.86
C PRO A 38 -4.60 19.93 -22.18
N THR A 39 -3.37 20.19 -22.62
CA THR A 39 -2.87 19.69 -23.92
C THR A 39 -2.07 18.41 -23.77
N GLU A 40 -2.16 17.50 -24.76
CA GLU A 40 -1.40 16.24 -24.74
C GLU A 40 0.13 16.47 -24.65
N LYS A 41 0.63 17.55 -25.26
CA LYS A 41 2.04 17.94 -25.22
C LYS A 41 2.50 18.34 -23.80
N GLU A 42 1.61 18.92 -23.01
CA GLU A 42 1.89 19.26 -21.62
C GLU A 42 1.99 17.99 -20.78
N ALA A 43 1.05 17.05 -20.95
CA ALA A 43 1.12 15.73 -20.31
C ALA A 43 2.41 14.98 -20.66
N GLU A 44 2.85 14.99 -21.93
CA GLU A 44 4.12 14.41 -22.35
C GLU A 44 5.31 15.05 -21.60
N THR A 45 5.34 16.38 -21.54
CA THR A 45 6.44 17.13 -20.90
C THR A 45 6.53 16.81 -19.41
N MET A 46 5.39 16.83 -18.72
CA MET A 46 5.31 16.43 -17.30
C MET A 46 5.73 14.98 -17.09
N THR A 47 5.31 14.09 -17.98
CA THR A 47 5.65 12.65 -17.89
C THR A 47 7.15 12.45 -18.03
N ARG A 48 7.79 13.15 -18.99
CA ARG A 48 9.23 13.09 -19.20
C ARG A 48 10.02 13.59 -17.98
N GLU A 49 9.56 14.67 -17.38
CA GLU A 49 10.13 15.20 -16.13
C GLU A 49 10.00 14.19 -14.99
N ALA A 50 8.79 13.69 -14.76
CA ALA A 50 8.51 12.71 -13.70
C ALA A 50 9.32 11.43 -13.86
N LEU A 51 9.43 10.90 -15.09
CA LEU A 51 10.26 9.72 -15.38
C LEU A 51 11.75 10.00 -15.17
N THR A 52 12.23 11.21 -15.47
CA THR A 52 13.63 11.59 -15.22
C THR A 52 13.95 11.54 -13.73
N ASP A 53 13.05 12.06 -12.90
CA ASP A 53 13.20 12.02 -11.45
C ASP A 53 13.03 10.60 -10.89
N PHE A 54 12.03 9.86 -11.37
CA PHE A 54 11.80 8.46 -11.02
C PHE A 54 13.04 7.60 -11.28
N ASN A 55 13.62 7.69 -12.48
CA ASN A 55 14.81 6.93 -12.87
C ASN A 55 16.07 7.33 -12.08
N ARG A 56 16.07 8.49 -11.43
CA ARG A 56 17.13 8.94 -10.50
C ARG A 56 16.85 8.54 -9.05
N GLY A 57 15.80 7.77 -8.78
CA GLY A 57 15.36 7.38 -7.45
C GLY A 57 14.67 8.50 -6.67
N LYS A 58 14.32 9.61 -7.31
CA LYS A 58 13.65 10.75 -6.66
C LYS A 58 12.13 10.57 -6.64
N TYR A 59 11.68 9.49 -6.02
CA TYR A 59 10.25 9.12 -6.00
C TYR A 59 9.37 10.16 -5.32
N PHE A 60 9.89 10.84 -4.29
CA PHE A 60 9.19 11.91 -3.58
C PHE A 60 8.89 13.12 -4.48
N THR A 61 9.76 13.44 -5.44
CA THR A 61 9.53 14.55 -6.39
C THR A 61 8.74 14.08 -7.61
N ALA A 62 8.91 12.83 -8.05
CA ALA A 62 8.19 12.28 -9.19
C ALA A 62 6.70 12.01 -8.89
N LEU A 63 6.36 11.48 -7.70
CA LEU A 63 4.99 11.14 -7.31
C LEU A 63 3.96 12.28 -7.49
N PRO A 64 4.19 13.52 -7.01
CA PRO A 64 3.23 14.59 -7.19
C PRO A 64 3.01 14.95 -8.66
N ILE A 65 4.02 14.78 -9.52
CA ILE A 65 3.86 15.03 -10.97
C ILE A 65 2.97 13.96 -11.60
N PHE A 66 3.20 12.68 -11.28
CA PHE A 66 2.32 11.59 -11.74
C PHE A 66 0.87 11.74 -11.24
N LYS A 67 0.66 12.15 -9.98
CA LYS A 67 -0.67 12.43 -9.45
C LYS A 67 -1.36 13.56 -10.22
N LYS A 68 -0.65 14.65 -10.53
CA LYS A 68 -1.16 15.76 -11.36
C LYS A 68 -1.53 15.30 -12.78
N ILE A 69 -0.72 14.43 -13.40
CA ILE A 69 -1.05 13.89 -14.73
C ILE A 69 -2.39 13.13 -14.68
N LYS A 70 -2.58 12.27 -13.66
CA LYS A 70 -3.83 11.52 -13.47
C LYS A 70 -5.05 12.43 -13.27
N GLU A 71 -4.88 13.52 -12.52
CA GLU A 71 -5.95 14.46 -12.16
C GLU A 71 -6.33 15.39 -13.32
N TYR A 72 -5.35 16.04 -13.96
CA TYR A 72 -5.60 17.05 -14.97
C TYR A 72 -5.69 16.48 -16.39
N PHE A 73 -5.13 15.29 -16.64
CA PHE A 73 -5.07 14.68 -17.98
C PHE A 73 -5.62 13.23 -17.99
N PRO A 74 -6.83 12.97 -17.46
CA PRO A 74 -7.34 11.60 -17.27
C PRO A 74 -7.49 10.79 -18.56
N TYR A 75 -7.69 11.45 -19.71
CA TYR A 75 -7.84 10.83 -21.02
C TYR A 75 -6.57 10.84 -21.89
N SER A 76 -5.45 11.35 -21.35
CA SER A 76 -4.17 11.36 -22.05
C SER A 76 -3.60 9.95 -22.21
N THR A 77 -2.81 9.73 -23.26
CA THR A 77 -2.08 8.47 -23.44
C THR A 77 -1.10 8.18 -22.31
N TYR A 78 -0.67 9.21 -21.57
CA TYR A 78 0.24 9.11 -20.43
C TYR A 78 -0.46 8.85 -19.09
N SER A 79 -1.80 8.95 -19.02
CA SER A 79 -2.58 8.80 -17.79
C SER A 79 -2.36 7.44 -17.13
N LEU A 80 -2.42 6.36 -17.92
CA LEU A 80 -2.24 5.00 -17.46
C LEU A 80 -0.80 4.75 -16.95
N LEU A 81 0.21 5.27 -17.65
CA LEU A 81 1.59 5.21 -17.20
C LEU A 81 1.78 5.97 -15.88
N ALA A 82 1.19 7.16 -15.76
CA ALA A 82 1.28 7.97 -14.56
C ALA A 82 0.63 7.29 -13.35
N GLU A 83 -0.51 6.62 -13.55
CA GLU A 83 -1.15 5.82 -12.51
C GLU A 83 -0.24 4.70 -12.00
N LEU A 84 0.33 3.91 -12.92
CA LEU A 84 1.25 2.83 -12.56
C LEU A 84 2.49 3.37 -11.85
N LYS A 85 3.09 4.44 -12.37
CA LYS A 85 4.29 5.03 -11.78
C LYS A 85 4.04 5.71 -10.44
N ALA A 86 2.82 6.18 -10.17
CA ALA A 86 2.44 6.65 -8.85
C ALA A 86 2.41 5.50 -7.81
N ALA A 87 1.96 4.31 -8.21
CA ALA A 87 2.04 3.11 -7.37
C ALA A 87 3.50 2.69 -7.14
N ASP A 88 4.30 2.63 -8.21
CA ASP A 88 5.73 2.32 -8.13
C ASP A 88 6.48 3.29 -7.20
N CYS A 89 6.22 4.60 -7.29
CA CYS A 89 6.82 5.60 -6.40
C CYS A 89 6.55 5.28 -4.93
N ASN A 90 5.31 4.91 -4.58
CA ASN A 90 4.98 4.53 -3.21
C ASN A 90 5.69 3.25 -2.79
N PHE A 91 5.77 2.26 -3.68
CA PHE A 91 6.48 1.01 -3.43
C PHE A 91 7.95 1.26 -3.10
N TYR A 92 8.65 2.05 -3.93
CA TYR A 92 10.07 2.34 -3.73
C TYR A 92 10.36 3.31 -2.58
N MET A 93 9.35 4.04 -2.10
CA MET A 93 9.42 4.80 -0.84
C MET A 93 9.03 3.95 0.39
N GLU A 94 8.86 2.64 0.22
CA GLU A 94 8.47 1.70 1.27
C GLU A 94 7.06 1.96 1.86
N ASN A 95 6.24 2.75 1.17
CA ASN A 95 4.84 2.98 1.52
C ASN A 95 3.97 1.83 0.99
N TYR A 96 4.24 0.61 1.45
CA TYR A 96 3.67 -0.61 0.87
C TYR A 96 2.13 -0.69 0.94
N ILE A 97 1.52 -0.11 1.98
CA ILE A 97 0.05 -0.07 2.12
C ILE A 97 -0.56 0.80 1.02
N GLU A 98 -0.05 2.02 0.84
CA GLU A 98 -0.51 2.95 -0.21
C GLU A 98 -0.22 2.38 -1.61
N ALA A 99 0.97 1.80 -1.79
CA ALA A 99 1.35 1.16 -3.06
C ALA A 99 0.39 0.02 -3.41
N GLN A 100 0.06 -0.86 -2.45
CA GLN A 100 -0.90 -1.94 -2.63
C GLN A 100 -2.25 -1.41 -3.09
N THR A 101 -2.79 -0.39 -2.42
CA THR A 101 -4.07 0.22 -2.80
C THR A 101 -4.04 0.75 -4.24
N LEU A 102 -2.97 1.45 -4.62
CA LEU A 102 -2.85 1.98 -5.98
C LEU A 102 -2.70 0.88 -7.05
N TYR A 103 -1.99 -0.21 -6.75
CA TYR A 103 -1.91 -1.36 -7.66
C TYR A 103 -3.25 -2.08 -7.81
N GLU A 104 -4.01 -2.27 -6.72
CA GLU A 104 -5.35 -2.86 -6.75
C GLU A 104 -6.33 -1.97 -7.53
N GLU A 105 -6.27 -0.64 -7.34
CA GLU A 105 -7.05 0.31 -8.14
C GLU A 105 -6.72 0.20 -9.64
N PHE A 106 -5.43 0.11 -9.99
CA PHE A 106 -4.99 -0.07 -11.37
C PHE A 106 -5.54 -1.38 -11.97
N GLU A 107 -5.40 -2.49 -11.25
CA GLU A 107 -5.92 -3.79 -11.69
C GLU A 107 -7.43 -3.72 -11.91
N ASN A 108 -8.18 -3.13 -10.98
CA ASN A 108 -9.63 -3.05 -11.05
C ASN A 108 -10.12 -2.18 -12.21
N ARG A 109 -9.41 -1.09 -12.53
CA ARG A 109 -9.76 -0.20 -13.63
C ARG A 109 -9.30 -0.70 -14.99
N HIS A 110 -8.19 -1.44 -15.04
CA HIS A 110 -7.56 -1.87 -16.30
C HIS A 110 -7.28 -3.39 -16.33
N PRO A 111 -8.29 -4.26 -16.12
CA PRO A 111 -8.08 -5.69 -15.88
C PRO A 111 -7.52 -6.48 -17.08
N THR A 112 -7.54 -5.91 -18.29
CA THR A 112 -7.01 -6.51 -19.52
C THR A 112 -5.68 -5.91 -19.97
N ASN A 113 -5.07 -5.04 -19.15
CA ASN A 113 -3.82 -4.39 -19.49
C ASN A 113 -2.65 -5.40 -19.51
N GLU A 114 -1.67 -5.17 -20.37
CA GLU A 114 -0.47 -6.02 -20.46
C GLU A 114 0.39 -6.01 -19.18
N ALA A 115 0.28 -4.95 -18.37
CA ALA A 115 1.00 -4.82 -17.11
C ALA A 115 0.41 -5.67 -15.98
N ILE A 116 -0.77 -6.30 -16.14
CA ILE A 116 -1.43 -7.05 -15.05
C ILE A 116 -0.53 -8.08 -14.35
N PRO A 117 0.32 -8.88 -15.04
CA PRO A 117 1.27 -9.76 -14.36
C PRO A 117 2.26 -9.00 -13.45
N TYR A 118 2.74 -7.82 -13.87
CA TYR A 118 3.59 -6.97 -13.03
C TYR A 118 2.82 -6.42 -11.83
N ILE A 119 1.59 -5.94 -12.03
CA ILE A 119 0.73 -5.41 -10.97
C ILE A 119 0.47 -6.46 -9.89
N LEU A 120 0.06 -7.67 -10.31
CA LEU A 120 -0.18 -8.80 -9.39
C LEU A 120 1.08 -9.20 -8.63
N PHE A 121 2.24 -9.18 -9.29
CA PHE A 121 3.51 -9.41 -8.62
C PHE A 121 3.79 -8.35 -7.56
N GLN A 122 3.60 -7.06 -7.89
CA GLN A 122 3.85 -5.97 -6.95
C GLN A 122 2.87 -5.96 -5.76
N ILE A 123 1.60 -6.35 -5.95
CA ILE A 123 0.66 -6.56 -4.83
C ILE A 123 1.22 -7.63 -3.87
N GLY A 124 1.73 -8.74 -4.41
CA GLY A 124 2.38 -9.78 -3.61
C GLY A 124 3.62 -9.28 -2.88
N MET A 125 4.45 -8.47 -3.54
CA MET A 125 5.62 -7.85 -2.92
C MET A 125 5.25 -6.86 -1.81
N CYS A 126 4.19 -6.06 -1.99
CA CYS A 126 3.68 -5.18 -0.94
C CYS A 126 3.31 -5.96 0.33
N HIS A 127 2.66 -7.11 0.20
CA HIS A 127 2.37 -7.97 1.35
C HIS A 127 3.63 -8.59 1.94
N TYR A 128 4.55 -9.04 1.10
CA TYR A 128 5.79 -9.67 1.53
C TYR A 128 6.64 -8.72 2.37
N HIS A 129 6.77 -7.46 1.96
CA HIS A 129 7.52 -6.45 2.72
C HIS A 129 6.84 -6.03 4.03
N GLN A 130 5.56 -6.35 4.21
CA GLN A 130 4.83 -6.12 5.47
C GLN A 130 4.98 -7.30 6.46
N ILE A 131 5.67 -8.40 6.09
CA ILE A 131 5.94 -9.51 7.01
C ILE A 131 6.85 -9.02 8.14
N SER A 132 6.37 -9.15 9.38
CA SER A 132 7.09 -8.74 10.59
C SER A 132 7.90 -9.91 11.18
N THR A 133 8.20 -9.86 12.47
CA THR A 133 8.87 -10.96 13.18
C THR A 133 7.96 -12.18 13.34
N VAL A 134 8.56 -13.36 13.43
CA VAL A 134 7.86 -14.65 13.51
C VAL A 134 6.96 -14.83 14.74
N ASP A 135 7.09 -13.99 15.76
CA ASP A 135 6.21 -13.91 16.94
C ASP A 135 4.93 -13.08 16.72
N ARG A 136 4.87 -12.29 15.66
CA ARG A 136 3.76 -11.36 15.40
C ARG A 136 2.73 -11.98 14.46
N ASP A 137 1.66 -11.22 14.21
CA ASP A 137 0.56 -11.63 13.35
C ASP A 137 1.05 -12.05 11.94
N PRO A 138 0.79 -13.29 11.50
CA PRO A 138 1.28 -13.81 10.23
C PRO A 138 0.38 -13.44 9.04
N THR A 139 -0.60 -12.54 9.20
CA THR A 139 -1.54 -12.15 8.14
C THR A 139 -0.83 -11.68 6.87
N ALA A 140 0.23 -10.87 6.99
CA ALA A 140 1.01 -10.43 5.82
C ALA A 140 1.61 -11.61 5.03
N ALA A 141 2.10 -12.65 5.72
CA ALA A 141 2.64 -13.84 5.07
C ALA A 141 1.53 -14.67 4.37
N ARG A 142 0.34 -14.77 4.97
CA ARG A 142 -0.82 -15.41 4.32
C ARG A 142 -1.27 -14.64 3.09
N ASN A 143 -1.33 -13.32 3.17
CA ASN A 143 -1.72 -12.46 2.04
C ASN A 143 -0.70 -12.54 0.91
N THR A 144 0.60 -12.61 1.25
CA THR A 144 1.69 -12.85 0.30
C THR A 144 1.45 -14.15 -0.49
N LEU A 145 1.15 -15.25 0.21
CA LEU A 145 0.85 -16.54 -0.41
C LEU A 145 -0.35 -16.43 -1.35
N GLN A 146 -1.44 -15.80 -0.91
CA GLN A 146 -2.66 -15.62 -1.70
C GLN A 146 -2.41 -14.81 -2.97
N ALA A 147 -1.68 -13.69 -2.86
CA ALA A 147 -1.37 -12.80 -3.98
C ALA A 147 -0.48 -13.49 -5.03
N PHE A 148 0.60 -14.17 -4.62
CA PHE A 148 1.46 -14.86 -5.57
C PHE A 148 0.82 -16.12 -6.17
N LEU A 149 -0.03 -16.84 -5.43
CA LEU A 149 -0.85 -17.92 -6.01
C LEU A 149 -1.88 -17.40 -7.01
N ARG A 150 -2.40 -16.17 -6.83
CA ARG A 150 -3.23 -15.49 -7.83
C ARG A 150 -2.42 -15.18 -9.09
N LEU A 151 -1.23 -14.57 -8.96
CA LEU A 151 -0.33 -14.32 -10.08
C LEU A 151 -0.06 -15.60 -10.89
N ILE A 152 0.33 -16.69 -10.24
CA ILE A 152 0.66 -17.95 -10.93
C ILE A 152 -0.55 -18.54 -11.66
N ARG A 153 -1.75 -18.40 -11.09
CA ARG A 153 -2.99 -18.86 -11.75
C ARG A 153 -3.37 -17.99 -12.94
N THR A 154 -3.18 -16.68 -12.84
CA THR A 154 -3.56 -15.70 -13.87
C THR A 154 -2.54 -15.63 -15.00
N ALA A 155 -1.25 -15.66 -14.70
CA ALA A 155 -0.15 -15.46 -15.64
C ALA A 155 1.01 -16.45 -15.38
N PRO A 156 0.78 -17.76 -15.59
CA PRO A 156 1.76 -18.81 -15.26
C PRO A 156 3.10 -18.65 -15.98
N ASP A 157 3.10 -18.14 -17.22
CA ASP A 157 4.30 -17.99 -18.05
C ASP A 157 4.95 -16.60 -17.95
N SER A 158 4.53 -15.77 -16.98
CA SER A 158 5.11 -14.43 -16.79
C SER A 158 6.56 -14.49 -16.31
N SER A 159 7.33 -13.43 -16.60
CA SER A 159 8.70 -13.27 -16.07
C SER A 159 8.75 -13.24 -14.54
N TYR A 160 7.62 -12.93 -13.88
CA TYR A 160 7.50 -12.81 -12.43
C TYR A 160 7.21 -14.15 -11.73
N THR A 161 6.82 -15.19 -12.47
CA THR A 161 6.40 -16.47 -11.89
C THR A 161 7.50 -17.16 -11.08
N ALA A 162 8.75 -17.11 -11.56
CA ALA A 162 9.87 -17.77 -10.88
C ALA A 162 10.16 -17.13 -9.51
N GLU A 163 10.18 -15.80 -9.46
CA GLU A 163 10.37 -15.05 -8.22
C GLU A 163 9.17 -15.25 -7.27
N ALA A 164 7.94 -15.20 -7.79
CA ALA A 164 6.74 -15.46 -7.00
C ALA A 164 6.75 -16.84 -6.32
N LYS A 165 7.20 -17.90 -7.02
CA LYS A 165 7.38 -19.24 -6.41
C LYS A 165 8.39 -19.22 -5.26
N THR A 166 9.48 -18.46 -5.41
CA THR A 166 10.47 -18.28 -4.34
C THR A 166 9.85 -17.58 -3.13
N LYS A 167 9.09 -16.50 -3.35
CA LYS A 167 8.39 -15.79 -2.28
C LYS A 167 7.31 -16.62 -1.60
N ILE A 168 6.63 -17.50 -2.33
CA ILE A 168 5.70 -18.50 -1.76
C ILE A 168 6.44 -19.45 -0.81
N GLN A 169 7.60 -19.96 -1.20
CA GLN A 169 8.40 -20.84 -0.34
C GLN A 169 8.86 -20.12 0.93
N GLU A 170 9.34 -18.88 0.81
CA GLU A 170 9.73 -18.06 1.95
C GLU A 170 8.55 -17.79 2.89
N ALA A 171 7.37 -17.47 2.36
CA ALA A 171 6.16 -17.27 3.16
C ALA A 171 5.71 -18.55 3.87
N ASN A 172 5.76 -19.71 3.21
CA ASN A 172 5.47 -21.01 3.84
C ASN A 172 6.46 -21.34 4.96
N ASN A 173 7.75 -21.07 4.75
CA ASN A 173 8.78 -21.26 5.77
C ASN A 173 8.52 -20.38 6.99
N PHE A 174 8.13 -19.11 6.77
CA PHE A 174 7.75 -18.19 7.83
C PHE A 174 6.52 -18.69 8.61
N LEU A 175 5.47 -19.12 7.91
CA LEU A 175 4.24 -19.63 8.52
C LEU A 175 4.49 -20.90 9.34
N ALA A 176 5.32 -21.83 8.85
CA ALA A 176 5.72 -22.99 9.60
C ALA A 176 6.52 -22.62 10.87
N ALA A 177 7.47 -21.68 10.75
CA ALA A 177 8.23 -21.20 11.90
C ALA A 177 7.34 -20.51 12.95
N HIS A 178 6.31 -19.77 12.51
CA HIS A 178 5.33 -19.14 13.39
C HIS A 178 4.52 -20.17 14.18
N GLU A 179 3.96 -21.19 13.51
CA GLU A 179 3.21 -22.27 14.19
C GLU A 179 4.09 -23.06 15.15
N TYR A 180 5.36 -23.31 14.78
CA TYR A 180 6.32 -23.96 15.67
C TYR A 180 6.61 -23.11 16.91
N LYS A 181 6.76 -21.79 16.77
CA LYS A 181 7.00 -20.88 17.91
C LYS A 181 5.82 -20.87 18.87
N ILE A 182 4.59 -20.91 18.36
CA ILE A 182 3.37 -21.04 19.19
C ILE A 182 3.34 -22.41 19.89
N ALA A 183 3.68 -23.49 19.18
CA ALA A 183 3.76 -24.81 19.78
C ALA A 183 4.81 -24.85 20.90
N ASP A 184 6.01 -24.31 20.66
CA ASP A 184 7.07 -24.18 21.65
C ASP A 184 6.54 -23.43 22.87
N TYR A 185 5.91 -22.27 22.70
CA TYR A 185 5.29 -21.53 23.81
C TYR A 185 4.31 -22.39 24.63
N PHE A 186 3.41 -23.13 24.00
CA PHE A 186 2.46 -23.99 24.72
C PHE A 186 3.11 -25.15 25.46
N VAL A 187 4.23 -25.68 24.96
CA VAL A 187 5.05 -26.65 25.70
C VAL A 187 5.58 -26.02 27.00
N HIS A 188 5.96 -24.74 26.99
CA HIS A 188 6.44 -24.05 28.19
C HIS A 188 5.34 -23.71 29.20
N THR A 189 4.09 -23.58 28.75
CA THR A 189 2.94 -23.29 29.63
C THR A 189 2.13 -24.55 29.96
N ASP A 190 2.74 -25.74 29.88
CA ASP A 190 2.14 -27.06 30.14
C ASP A 190 0.85 -27.36 29.36
N SER A 191 0.61 -26.64 28.27
CA SER A 191 -0.57 -26.74 27.41
C SER A 191 -0.32 -27.72 26.26
N LEU A 192 -0.02 -28.98 26.60
CA LEU A 192 0.50 -29.97 25.64
C LEU A 192 -0.49 -30.31 24.53
N THR A 193 -1.79 -30.32 24.81
CA THR A 193 -2.82 -30.58 23.79
C THR A 193 -2.81 -29.50 22.70
N GLN A 194 -2.66 -28.24 23.09
CA GLN A 194 -2.55 -27.11 22.18
C GLN A 194 -1.25 -27.16 21.38
N ALA A 195 -0.13 -27.50 22.04
CA ALA A 195 1.15 -27.69 21.37
C ALA A 195 1.06 -28.78 20.28
N LYS A 196 0.51 -29.96 20.61
CA LYS A 196 0.32 -31.06 19.64
C LYS A 196 -0.55 -30.62 18.47
N SER A 197 -1.67 -29.92 18.74
CA SER A 197 -2.57 -29.41 17.71
C SER A 197 -1.85 -28.47 16.72
N ARG A 198 -0.99 -27.58 17.23
CA ARG A 198 -0.19 -26.65 16.42
C ARG A 198 0.85 -27.37 15.57
N LEU A 199 1.55 -28.35 16.14
CA LEU A 199 2.53 -29.17 15.40
C LEU A 199 1.88 -30.01 14.32
N GLN A 200 0.73 -30.62 14.60
CA GLN A 200 -0.06 -31.36 13.61
C GLN A 200 -0.52 -30.45 12.47
N TYR A 201 -1.00 -29.24 12.80
CA TYR A 201 -1.35 -28.24 11.79
C TYR A 201 -0.15 -27.85 10.92
N LEU A 202 1.02 -27.60 11.52
CA LEU A 202 2.25 -27.29 10.80
C LEU A 202 2.61 -28.42 9.82
N LEU A 203 2.64 -29.66 10.29
CA LEU A 203 3.02 -30.83 9.47
C LEU A 203 2.01 -31.11 8.35
N ALA A 204 0.73 -30.81 8.57
CA ALA A 204 -0.31 -31.00 7.58
C ALA A 204 -0.27 -29.93 6.47
N ASN A 205 0.04 -28.67 6.81
CA ASN A 205 -0.03 -27.54 5.87
C ASN A 205 1.32 -27.13 5.28
N TYR A 206 2.42 -27.40 5.98
CA TYR A 206 3.78 -26.98 5.61
C TYR A 206 4.81 -28.12 5.70
N PRO A 207 4.55 -29.30 5.11
CA PRO A 207 5.40 -30.50 5.26
C PRO A 207 6.81 -30.34 4.67
N ASP A 208 6.97 -29.52 3.62
CA ASP A 208 8.22 -29.34 2.89
C ASP A 208 9.12 -28.21 3.44
N THR A 209 8.80 -27.69 4.62
CA THR A 209 9.55 -26.58 5.23
C THR A 209 10.72 -27.06 6.08
N PRO A 210 11.81 -26.27 6.23
CA PRO A 210 12.93 -26.61 7.10
C PRO A 210 12.54 -26.85 8.57
N THR A 211 11.39 -26.33 9.00
CA THR A 211 10.87 -26.46 10.37
C THR A 211 10.14 -27.80 10.58
N ALA A 212 9.63 -28.44 9.52
CA ALA A 212 8.82 -29.65 9.62
C ALA A 212 9.53 -30.83 10.32
N PRO A 213 10.81 -31.15 10.07
CA PRO A 213 11.50 -32.20 10.81
C PRO A 213 11.54 -31.94 12.32
N LYS A 214 11.87 -30.72 12.74
CA LYS A 214 11.87 -30.33 14.17
C LYS A 214 10.49 -30.43 14.79
N ALA A 215 9.46 -30.04 14.04
CA ALA A 215 8.07 -30.15 14.49
C ALA A 215 7.65 -31.61 14.69
N LYS A 216 8.09 -32.51 13.80
CA LYS A 216 7.83 -33.95 13.88
C LYS A 216 8.51 -34.58 15.10
N ASP A 217 9.78 -34.25 15.34
CA ASP A 217 10.52 -34.75 16.50
C ASP A 217 9.87 -34.30 17.82
N LEU A 218 9.54 -33.01 17.92
CA LEU A 218 8.85 -32.48 19.11
C LEU A 218 7.47 -33.13 19.31
N LEU A 219 6.70 -33.32 18.24
CA LEU A 219 5.40 -33.99 18.34
C LEU A 219 5.54 -35.42 18.88
N ALA A 220 6.52 -36.18 18.37
CA ALA A 220 6.79 -37.54 18.82
C ALA A 220 7.20 -37.60 20.30
N ASP A 221 8.01 -36.65 20.77
CA ASP A 221 8.38 -36.53 22.18
C ASP A 221 7.15 -36.29 23.06
N LEU A 222 6.30 -35.33 22.68
CA LEU A 222 5.07 -35.01 23.40
C LEU A 222 4.06 -36.18 23.40
N GLU A 223 3.99 -36.98 22.34
CA GLU A 223 3.16 -38.17 22.25
C GLU A 223 3.68 -39.32 23.12
N SER A 224 5.01 -39.45 23.25
CA SER A 224 5.65 -40.43 24.13
C SER A 224 5.64 -40.06 25.62
N GLY A 225 5.16 -38.86 25.98
CA GLY A 225 5.18 -38.35 27.35
C GLY A 225 6.54 -37.83 27.80
N LYS A 226 7.53 -37.77 26.89
CA LYS A 226 8.81 -37.10 27.15
C LYS A 226 8.59 -35.60 27.10
N GLN A 227 8.49 -34.95 28.26
CA GLN A 227 8.53 -33.51 28.31
C GLN A 227 9.97 -33.04 28.01
N PRO A 228 10.18 -32.07 27.10
CA PRO A 228 11.51 -31.52 26.86
C PRO A 228 12.00 -30.82 28.13
N GLN A 229 13.00 -31.41 28.78
CA GLN A 229 13.66 -30.86 29.96
C GLN A 229 14.49 -29.64 29.51
N ARG A 230 13.98 -28.41 29.72
CA ARG A 230 14.79 -27.20 29.55
C ARG A 230 15.40 -26.79 30.90
N PRO A 231 16.70 -26.47 30.96
CA PRO A 231 17.34 -26.05 32.19
C PRO A 231 16.67 -24.83 32.82
N TRP A 232 16.50 -24.85 34.14
CA TRP A 232 15.83 -23.81 34.93
C TRP A 232 16.31 -22.37 34.68
N TYR A 233 17.57 -22.18 34.25
CA TYR A 233 18.15 -20.87 33.99
C TYR A 233 17.59 -20.17 32.73
N LEU A 234 17.02 -20.91 31.77
CA LEU A 234 16.37 -20.31 30.59
C LEU A 234 15.07 -19.58 30.95
N TRP A 235 14.44 -19.93 32.08
CA TRP A 235 13.28 -19.21 32.63
C TRP A 235 13.65 -17.80 33.11
N ILE A 236 14.86 -17.61 33.64
CA ILE A 236 15.36 -16.32 34.13
C ILE A 236 15.71 -15.38 32.96
N ILE A 237 16.33 -15.90 31.89
CA ILE A 237 16.75 -15.12 30.72
C ILE A 237 15.52 -14.64 29.90
N GLY A 238 14.47 -15.47 29.82
CA GLY A 238 13.21 -15.07 29.18
C GLY A 238 12.48 -13.96 29.95
N MET A 239 12.59 -13.95 31.28
CA MET A 239 11.94 -12.94 32.13
C MET A 239 12.66 -11.58 32.05
N SER A 240 13.99 -11.56 31.85
CA SER A 240 14.73 -10.30 31.64
C SER A 240 14.42 -9.60 30.31
N MET A 241 13.99 -10.33 29.27
CA MET A 241 13.62 -9.73 27.97
C MET A 241 12.21 -9.10 27.95
N PHE A 242 11.42 -9.27 29.01
CA PHE A 242 10.08 -8.67 29.13
C PHE A 242 10.09 -7.32 29.90
N PHE A 243 11.25 -6.90 30.42
CA PHE A 243 11.40 -5.69 31.25
C PHE A 243 12.26 -4.58 30.63
N ASP A 244 12.68 -4.71 29.37
CA ASP A 244 13.39 -3.68 28.58
C ASP A 244 12.59 -3.25 27.35
#